data_AF-A0AAD8YBL1-F1
#
_entry.id   AF-A0AAD8YBL1-F1
#
_cell.length_a   1.000
_cell.length_b   1.000
_cell.length_c   1.000
_cell.angle_alpha   90.00
_cell.angle_beta   90.00
_cell.angle_gamma   90.00
#
_symmetry.space_group_name_H-M   'P 1'
#
loop_
_entity.id
_entity.type
_entity.pdbx_description
1 polymer ?
#
loop_
_entity_poly.entity_id
_entity_poly.type
_entity_poly.pdbx_seq_one_letter_code
_entity_poly.pdbx_strand_id
1 'polypeptide(L)'
;MTEADSTPDIVWSSRARSDSISSIASTSDDGERRLLARERNKEHARKTRLRKKEQLQSLKSRVNELEEEGRRLKQQIEACSVASILVGLSHGSSTGQEGMSGADSSAQPKNYGETLSGGKRKRFLSLDGEEPSPPPMELNIKGHITLVGGPAGEGKTQINWKTGVYFDDQGQRHQLTKKELEELRRERNRMHAKMTRDRKKCYIASIKRVITKLEDQNQHLRDTLDKSQALSANAAAAQLNVDMADEEASTSESSTGHKNLEASANALSVLDFAGQAAFPSSIMMGSNALESDFERLDSPPLLCSVETKKSLDEKPSTKLAEKKMDLSHILPSGAFTFNSNMYAVG
;
A
#
# COMPACT_ATOMS: atom_id res chain seq x y z
N MET A 1 -26.69 -32.19 -33.98
CA MET A 1 -27.05 -33.40 -33.22
C MET A 1 -26.63 -33.13 -31.79
N THR A 2 -27.58 -32.70 -30.97
CA THR A 2 -27.39 -32.28 -29.57
C THR A 2 -27.76 -33.46 -28.68
N GLU A 3 -26.75 -34.12 -28.12
CA GLU A 3 -26.94 -35.20 -27.15
C GLU A 3 -27.50 -34.62 -25.84
N ALA A 4 -28.69 -35.08 -25.48
CA ALA A 4 -29.37 -34.73 -24.25
C ALA A 4 -28.78 -35.57 -23.11
N ASP A 5 -28.00 -34.91 -22.24
CA ASP A 5 -27.39 -35.52 -21.06
C ASP A 5 -28.46 -35.67 -19.96
N SER A 6 -28.97 -36.88 -19.83
CA SER A 6 -30.07 -37.25 -18.92
C SER A 6 -29.48 -37.65 -17.56
N THR A 7 -29.38 -36.70 -16.64
CA THR A 7 -28.97 -36.98 -15.25
C THR A 7 -30.09 -37.70 -14.48
N PRO A 8 -29.82 -38.85 -13.83
CA PRO A 8 -30.82 -39.58 -13.08
C PRO A 8 -31.22 -38.84 -11.78
N ASP A 9 -32.53 -38.72 -11.57
CA ASP A 9 -33.14 -38.23 -10.34
C ASP A 9 -32.74 -39.13 -9.16
N ILE A 10 -31.83 -38.63 -8.32
CA ILE A 10 -31.50 -39.25 -7.04
C ILE A 10 -32.68 -39.01 -6.11
N VAL A 11 -33.56 -40.01 -6.00
CA VAL A 11 -34.67 -40.04 -5.05
C VAL A 11 -34.11 -40.20 -3.63
N TRP A 12 -34.02 -39.09 -2.89
CA TRP A 12 -33.73 -39.11 -1.46
C TRP A 12 -34.92 -39.71 -0.70
N SER A 13 -34.93 -41.03 -0.58
CA SER A 13 -35.89 -41.76 0.25
C SER A 13 -35.79 -41.29 1.71
N SER A 14 -36.83 -40.58 2.14
CA SER A 14 -37.00 -40.08 3.51
C SER A 14 -37.20 -41.24 4.47
N ARG A 15 -36.11 -41.76 5.03
CA ARG A 15 -36.13 -42.76 6.11
C ARG A 15 -36.51 -42.05 7.41
N ALA A 16 -37.81 -41.93 7.66
CA ALA A 16 -38.37 -41.54 8.95
C ALA A 16 -37.94 -42.58 10.01
N ARG A 17 -36.89 -42.26 10.78
CA ARG A 17 -36.44 -43.07 11.92
C ARG A 17 -37.08 -42.54 13.20
N SER A 18 -37.79 -43.44 13.84
CA SER A 18 -38.39 -43.33 15.16
C SER A 18 -37.32 -43.30 16.26
N ASP A 19 -36.69 -42.15 16.48
CA ASP A 19 -35.73 -41.93 17.58
C ASP A 19 -36.33 -40.93 18.59
N SER A 20 -37.12 -41.43 19.55
CA SER A 20 -37.91 -40.57 20.45
C SER A 20 -37.49 -40.59 21.92
N ILE A 21 -36.42 -41.30 22.35
CA ILE A 21 -36.18 -41.52 23.79
C ILE A 21 -34.72 -41.27 24.27
N SER A 22 -33.73 -40.97 23.43
CA SER A 22 -32.33 -40.69 23.89
C SER A 22 -31.96 -39.20 24.04
N SER A 23 -32.94 -38.28 24.09
CA SER A 23 -32.71 -36.84 23.88
C SER A 23 -32.10 -36.06 25.07
N ILE A 24 -31.98 -36.61 26.27
CA ILE A 24 -31.69 -35.79 27.47
C ILE A 24 -30.21 -35.81 27.90
N ALA A 25 -29.44 -36.86 27.58
CA ALA A 25 -28.02 -36.96 27.95
C ALA A 25 -27.02 -36.43 26.90
N SER A 26 -27.46 -36.13 25.67
CA SER A 26 -26.59 -35.68 24.55
C SER A 26 -26.19 -34.20 24.60
N THR A 27 -26.92 -33.37 25.36
CA THR A 27 -26.77 -31.91 25.26
C THR A 27 -25.44 -31.37 25.80
N SER A 28 -24.76 -32.13 26.68
CA SER A 28 -23.44 -31.77 27.22
C SER A 28 -22.32 -31.94 26.19
N ASP A 29 -22.30 -33.05 25.43
CA ASP A 29 -21.28 -33.30 24.40
C ASP A 29 -21.45 -32.36 23.19
N ASP A 30 -22.70 -32.03 22.83
CA ASP A 30 -23.00 -31.07 21.76
C ASP A 30 -22.49 -29.65 22.08
N GLY A 31 -22.50 -29.27 23.35
CA GLY A 31 -21.92 -28.00 23.82
C GLY A 31 -20.41 -27.95 23.60
N GLU A 32 -19.70 -28.99 24.03
CA GLU A 32 -18.24 -29.09 23.92
C GLU A 32 -17.79 -29.12 22.46
N ARG A 33 -18.47 -29.89 21.60
CA ARG A 33 -18.20 -29.92 20.14
C ARG A 33 -18.35 -28.54 19.51
N ARG A 34 -19.39 -27.78 19.88
CA ARG A 34 -19.59 -26.41 19.36
C ARG A 34 -18.51 -25.46 19.84
N LEU A 35 -18.01 -25.60 21.07
CA LEU A 35 -16.91 -24.79 21.58
C LEU A 35 -15.60 -25.09 20.83
N LEU A 36 -15.22 -26.37 20.70
CA LEU A 36 -14.03 -26.78 19.94
C LEU A 36 -14.08 -26.32 18.47
N ALA A 37 -15.26 -26.39 17.84
CA ALA A 37 -15.45 -25.89 16.47
C ALA A 37 -15.23 -24.37 16.37
N ARG A 38 -15.72 -23.60 17.36
CA ARG A 38 -15.47 -22.15 17.45
C ARG A 38 -14.00 -21.85 17.67
N GLU A 39 -13.31 -22.62 18.50
CA GLU A 39 -11.87 -22.45 18.75
C GLU A 39 -11.04 -22.74 17.50
N ARG A 40 -11.29 -23.86 16.83
CA ARG A 40 -10.62 -24.19 15.55
C ARG A 40 -10.85 -23.10 14.51
N ASN A 41 -12.06 -22.55 14.42
CA ASN A 41 -12.36 -21.46 13.50
C ASN A 41 -11.57 -20.18 13.85
N LYS A 42 -11.49 -19.82 15.14
CA LYS A 42 -10.68 -18.69 15.63
C LYS A 42 -9.21 -18.88 15.29
N GLU A 43 -8.66 -20.06 15.54
CA GLU A 43 -7.26 -20.38 15.24
C GLU A 43 -6.97 -20.31 13.74
N HIS A 44 -7.83 -20.93 12.91
CA HIS A 44 -7.71 -20.86 11.46
C HIS A 44 -7.77 -19.41 10.94
N ALA A 45 -8.64 -18.58 11.51
CA ALA A 45 -8.70 -17.16 11.20
C ALA A 45 -7.40 -16.42 11.57
N ARG A 46 -6.83 -16.68 12.74
CA ARG A 46 -5.53 -16.13 13.16
C ARG A 46 -4.41 -16.55 12.19
N LYS A 47 -4.27 -17.84 11.89
CA LYS A 47 -3.26 -18.37 10.97
C LYS A 47 -3.38 -17.76 9.57
N THR A 48 -4.60 -17.61 9.07
CA THR A 48 -4.87 -16.98 7.77
C THR A 48 -4.46 -15.50 7.77
N ARG A 49 -4.74 -14.77 8.86
CA ARG A 49 -4.33 -13.36 9.00
C ARG A 49 -2.81 -13.24 9.04
N LEU A 50 -2.14 -14.10 9.81
CA LEU A 50 -0.67 -14.12 9.93
C LEU A 50 -0.01 -14.36 8.56
N ARG A 51 -0.41 -15.41 7.84
CA ARG A 51 0.10 -15.70 6.49
C ARG A 51 -0.08 -14.50 5.54
N LYS A 52 -1.24 -13.83 5.58
CA LYS A 52 -1.50 -12.65 4.75
C LYS A 52 -0.66 -11.45 5.16
N LYS A 53 -0.40 -11.28 6.46
CA LYS A 53 0.50 -10.24 7.01
C LYS A 53 1.92 -10.48 6.50
N GLU A 54 2.44 -11.70 6.63
CA GLU A 54 3.76 -12.10 6.14
C GLU A 54 3.90 -11.89 4.62
N GLN A 55 2.91 -12.30 3.83
CA GLN A 55 2.91 -12.06 2.37
C GLN A 55 2.97 -10.57 2.03
N LEU A 56 2.20 -9.74 2.73
CA LEU A 56 2.21 -8.29 2.50
C LEU A 56 3.55 -7.68 2.92
N GLN A 57 4.13 -8.14 4.02
CA GLN A 57 5.43 -7.69 4.51
C GLN A 57 6.56 -8.07 3.55
N SER A 58 6.54 -9.30 3.02
CA SER A 58 7.49 -9.76 1.99
C SER A 58 7.43 -8.89 0.73
N LEU A 59 6.22 -8.54 0.25
CA LEU A 59 6.08 -7.63 -0.89
C LEU A 59 6.63 -6.23 -0.60
N LYS A 60 6.42 -5.71 0.62
CA LYS A 60 6.99 -4.42 1.03
C LYS A 60 8.52 -4.45 1.14
N SER A 61 9.08 -5.51 1.71
CA SER A 61 10.55 -5.72 1.75
C SER A 61 11.13 -5.71 0.34
N ARG A 62 10.49 -6.43 -0.59
CA ARG A 62 10.93 -6.51 -1.98
C ARG A 62 10.95 -5.15 -2.68
N VAL A 63 9.95 -4.29 -2.43
CA VAL A 63 9.96 -2.91 -2.94
C VAL A 63 11.16 -2.15 -2.40
N ASN A 64 11.40 -2.19 -1.09
CA ASN A 64 12.53 -1.49 -0.47
C ASN A 64 13.89 -1.96 -1.01
N GLU A 65 14.08 -3.28 -1.17
CA GLU A 65 15.30 -3.88 -1.74
C GLU A 65 15.56 -3.37 -3.16
N LEU A 66 14.52 -3.32 -4.00
CA LEU A 66 14.64 -2.83 -5.37
C LEU A 66 14.92 -1.32 -5.42
N GLU A 67 14.31 -0.52 -4.54
CA GLU A 67 14.60 0.91 -4.44
C GLU A 67 16.05 1.17 -3.98
N GLU A 68 16.56 0.37 -3.03
CA GLU A 68 17.95 0.44 -2.59
C GLU A 68 18.92 0.02 -3.70
N GLU A 69 18.62 -1.07 -4.40
CA GLU A 69 19.41 -1.49 -5.56
C GLU A 69 19.46 -0.40 -6.65
N GLY A 70 18.31 0.20 -6.98
CA GLY A 70 18.24 1.28 -7.96
C GLY A 70 19.07 2.49 -7.56
N ARG A 71 19.10 2.84 -6.25
CA ARG A 71 20.01 3.89 -5.72
C ARG A 71 21.47 3.50 -5.88
N ARG A 72 21.84 2.26 -5.55
CA ARG A 72 23.22 1.76 -5.67
C ARG A 72 23.71 1.77 -7.12
N LEU A 73 22.90 1.31 -8.07
CA LEU A 73 23.28 1.29 -9.49
C LEU A 73 23.51 2.69 -10.05
N LYS A 74 22.65 3.65 -9.69
CA LYS A 74 22.84 5.06 -10.08
C LYS A 74 24.16 5.63 -9.56
N GLN A 75 24.48 5.39 -8.29
CA GLN A 75 25.76 5.82 -7.71
C GLN A 75 26.97 5.22 -8.43
N GLN A 76 26.88 3.95 -8.86
CA GLN A 76 27.95 3.31 -9.64
C GLN A 76 28.11 3.93 -11.03
N ILE A 77 27.01 4.18 -11.73
CA ILE A 77 27.02 4.85 -13.04
C ILE A 77 27.63 6.25 -12.91
N GLU A 78 27.23 7.01 -11.88
CA GLU A 78 27.80 8.33 -11.59
C GLU A 78 29.31 8.24 -11.31
N ALA A 79 29.74 7.27 -10.50
CA ALA A 79 31.16 7.05 -10.21
C ALA A 79 31.97 6.71 -11.47
N CYS A 80 31.43 5.87 -12.37
CA CYS A 80 32.04 5.57 -13.66
C CYS A 80 32.12 6.81 -14.58
N SER A 81 31.07 7.63 -14.60
CA SER A 81 31.07 8.90 -15.35
C SER A 81 32.12 9.87 -14.83
N VAL A 82 32.18 10.10 -13.51
CA VAL A 82 33.18 10.97 -12.87
C VAL A 82 34.59 10.45 -13.13
N ALA A 83 34.83 9.15 -13.02
CA ALA A 83 36.13 8.55 -13.34
C ALA A 83 36.53 8.81 -14.80
N SER A 84 35.58 8.69 -15.75
CA SER A 84 35.83 8.94 -17.18
C SER A 84 36.23 10.39 -17.44
N ILE A 85 35.60 11.36 -16.75
CA ILE A 85 35.95 12.78 -16.83
C ILE A 85 37.35 13.02 -16.24
N LEU A 86 37.65 12.48 -15.06
CA LEU A 86 38.95 12.65 -14.40
C LEU A 86 40.10 12.09 -15.25
N VAL A 87 39.88 10.93 -15.89
CA VAL A 87 40.82 10.36 -16.86
C VAL A 87 40.96 11.29 -18.07
N GLY A 88 39.88 11.81 -18.63
CA GLY A 88 39.95 12.77 -19.74
C GLY A 88 40.74 14.05 -19.41
N LEU A 89 40.58 14.58 -18.19
CA LEU A 89 41.29 15.77 -17.73
C LEU A 89 42.79 15.52 -17.49
N SER A 90 43.17 14.33 -17.02
CA SER A 90 44.58 14.01 -16.76
C SER A 90 45.43 13.92 -18.03
N HIS A 91 44.82 13.61 -19.17
CA HIS A 91 45.52 13.49 -20.47
C HIS A 91 45.75 14.82 -21.18
N GLY A 92 45.41 15.96 -20.56
CA GLY A 92 45.95 17.27 -20.94
C GLY A 92 45.69 17.68 -22.38
N SER A 93 44.43 17.80 -22.78
CA SER A 93 44.09 18.49 -24.04
C SER A 93 44.15 20.00 -23.83
N SER A 94 45.23 20.63 -24.30
CA SER A 94 45.43 22.08 -24.31
C SER A 94 44.69 22.80 -25.47
N THR A 95 43.69 22.18 -26.09
CA THR A 95 42.95 22.80 -27.20
C THR A 95 41.54 23.20 -26.74
N GLY A 96 41.43 24.48 -26.35
CA GLY A 96 40.15 25.09 -25.96
C GLY A 96 39.19 25.17 -27.14
N GLN A 97 38.02 24.55 -26.99
CA GLN A 97 36.87 24.83 -27.85
C GLN A 97 35.62 24.97 -26.99
N GLU A 98 35.14 26.20 -26.90
CA GLU A 98 33.90 26.60 -26.24
C GLU A 98 32.70 26.19 -27.11
N GLY A 99 31.69 25.57 -26.49
CA GLY A 99 30.39 25.39 -27.14
C GLY A 99 29.51 24.38 -26.42
N MET A 100 28.69 24.84 -25.45
CA MET A 100 27.73 23.98 -24.77
C MET A 100 26.36 24.67 -24.60
N SER A 101 25.41 24.26 -25.45
CA SER A 101 23.95 24.42 -25.32
C SER A 101 23.39 22.99 -25.11
N GLY A 102 22.59 22.64 -24.12
CA GLY A 102 21.55 23.38 -23.43
C GLY A 102 20.18 22.78 -23.78
N ALA A 103 19.82 21.61 -23.20
CA ALA A 103 18.47 21.00 -23.24
C ALA A 103 18.40 19.88 -22.17
N ASP A 104 18.06 20.17 -20.92
CA ASP A 104 16.72 20.16 -20.32
C ASP A 104 15.87 18.89 -20.55
N SER A 105 15.91 17.98 -19.57
CA SER A 105 14.83 17.02 -19.29
C SER A 105 14.97 16.48 -17.85
N SER A 106 14.64 17.33 -16.88
CA SER A 106 14.57 16.97 -15.44
C SER A 106 13.30 16.14 -15.14
N ALA A 107 13.31 14.87 -15.51
CA ALA A 107 12.31 13.92 -15.02
C ALA A 107 12.77 13.36 -13.67
N GLN A 108 12.43 14.07 -12.58
CA GLN A 108 12.67 13.59 -11.22
C GLN A 108 12.05 12.19 -11.04
N PRO A 109 12.83 11.18 -10.59
CA PRO A 109 12.31 9.83 -10.39
C PRO A 109 11.22 9.89 -9.31
N LYS A 110 9.99 9.53 -9.70
CA LYS A 110 8.84 9.48 -8.78
C LYS A 110 9.18 8.50 -7.65
N ASN A 111 9.21 9.01 -6.41
CA ASN A 111 9.44 8.21 -5.22
C ASN A 111 8.19 7.34 -4.94
N TYR A 112 8.26 6.05 -5.28
CA TYR A 112 7.13 5.13 -5.12
C TYR A 112 6.86 4.79 -3.65
N GLY A 113 7.89 4.80 -2.79
CA GLY A 113 7.76 4.57 -1.35
C GLY A 113 6.82 5.55 -0.64
N GLU A 114 6.77 6.81 -1.06
CA GLU A 114 5.89 7.82 -0.46
C GLU A 114 4.40 7.55 -0.74
N THR A 115 4.07 7.07 -1.94
CA THR A 115 2.68 6.70 -2.28
C THR A 115 2.14 5.50 -1.51
N LEU A 116 3.02 4.63 -1.00
CA LEU A 116 2.61 3.44 -0.24
C LEU A 116 2.56 3.66 1.28
N SER A 117 3.22 4.72 1.78
CA SER A 117 3.38 5.02 3.21
C SER A 117 2.53 6.19 3.71
N GLY A 118 1.93 6.98 2.82
CA GLY A 118 1.08 8.13 3.15
C GLY A 118 -0.06 7.82 4.12
N GLY A 119 0.02 8.43 5.31
CA GLY A 119 -0.83 8.14 6.47
C GLY A 119 -2.31 8.53 6.40
N LYS A 120 -3.02 8.06 7.44
CA LYS A 120 -4.40 8.34 7.90
C LYS A 120 -5.28 9.16 6.91
N ARG A 121 -6.00 8.42 6.07
CA ARG A 121 -7.22 8.82 5.32
C ARG A 121 -7.07 9.38 3.91
N LYS A 122 -5.90 9.28 3.25
CA LYS A 122 -5.94 9.26 1.78
C LYS A 122 -6.34 7.85 1.34
N ARG A 123 -7.54 7.73 0.77
CA ARG A 123 -7.96 6.50 0.08
C ARG A 123 -6.84 6.19 -0.92
N PHE A 124 -6.38 4.94 -0.97
CA PHE A 124 -5.36 4.51 -1.95
C PHE A 124 -5.87 4.93 -3.33
N LEU A 125 -5.36 6.04 -3.84
CA LEU A 125 -5.62 6.46 -5.20
C LEU A 125 -4.79 5.50 -6.03
N SER A 126 -5.44 4.78 -6.92
CA SER A 126 -4.75 4.03 -7.96
C SER A 126 -3.66 4.93 -8.56
N LEU A 127 -2.43 4.41 -8.65
CA LEU A 127 -1.22 5.13 -9.08
C LEU A 127 -1.39 5.86 -10.43
N ASP A 128 -2.38 5.43 -11.21
CA ASP A 128 -2.68 5.92 -12.56
C ASP A 128 -3.74 7.06 -12.56
N GLY A 129 -4.17 7.56 -11.39
CA GLY A 129 -5.02 8.75 -11.28
C GLY A 129 -6.49 8.57 -11.69
N GLU A 130 -6.83 7.50 -12.41
CA GLU A 130 -8.18 7.23 -12.92
C GLU A 130 -8.97 6.20 -12.11
N GLU A 131 -8.98 6.29 -10.78
CA GLU A 131 -9.92 5.45 -10.02
C GLU A 131 -11.30 6.14 -9.95
N PRO A 132 -12.32 5.63 -10.68
CA PRO A 132 -13.66 6.20 -10.59
C PRO A 132 -14.12 6.14 -9.14
N SER A 133 -14.76 7.22 -8.67
CA SER A 133 -15.38 7.26 -7.35
C SER A 133 -16.21 5.97 -7.15
N PRO A 134 -16.10 5.28 -6.00
CA PRO A 134 -16.78 4.03 -5.80
C PRO A 134 -18.27 4.21 -6.10
N PRO A 135 -18.88 3.27 -6.86
CA PRO A 135 -20.28 3.39 -7.23
C PRO A 135 -21.13 3.47 -5.97
N PRO A 136 -22.20 4.27 -5.98
CA PRO A 136 -23.12 4.37 -4.86
C PRO A 136 -23.76 3.00 -4.58
N MET A 137 -24.14 2.75 -3.32
CA MET A 137 -24.65 1.45 -2.89
C MET A 137 -26.14 1.33 -3.21
N GLU A 138 -26.52 0.36 -4.02
CA GLU A 138 -27.92 0.01 -4.28
C GLU A 138 -28.47 -0.88 -3.16
N LEU A 139 -29.55 -0.45 -2.51
CA LEU A 139 -30.25 -1.22 -1.47
C LEU A 139 -31.72 -1.39 -1.87
N ASN A 140 -32.22 -2.62 -1.83
CA ASN A 140 -33.64 -2.88 -2.08
C ASN A 140 -34.44 -2.69 -0.78
N ILE A 141 -35.24 -1.63 -0.71
CA ILE A 141 -36.15 -1.32 0.39
C ILE A 141 -37.57 -1.49 -0.13
N LYS A 142 -38.29 -2.52 0.34
CA LYS A 142 -39.69 -2.80 -0.04
C LYS A 142 -39.92 -2.95 -1.56
N GLY A 143 -38.95 -3.50 -2.29
CA GLY A 143 -39.03 -3.64 -3.74
C GLY A 143 -38.51 -2.44 -4.52
N HIS A 144 -38.10 -1.36 -3.85
CA HIS A 144 -37.54 -0.18 -4.49
C HIS A 144 -36.02 -0.11 -4.30
N ILE A 145 -35.27 0.00 -5.40
CA ILE A 145 -33.81 0.13 -5.37
C ILE A 145 -33.48 1.57 -4.99
N THR A 146 -32.96 1.75 -3.79
CA THR A 146 -32.57 3.03 -3.23
C THR A 146 -31.04 3.17 -3.26
N LEU A 147 -30.56 4.28 -3.83
CA LEU A 147 -29.12 4.58 -3.92
C LEU A 147 -28.63 5.27 -2.64
N VAL A 148 -27.66 4.66 -1.95
CA VAL A 148 -27.09 5.17 -0.69
C VAL A 148 -25.60 5.49 -0.88
N GLY A 149 -25.21 6.73 -0.59
CA GLY A 149 -23.80 7.11 -0.43
C GLY A 149 -23.09 7.78 -1.63
N GLY A 150 -23.82 8.41 -2.55
CA GLY A 150 -23.24 9.21 -3.66
C GLY A 150 -22.55 10.52 -3.20
N PRO A 151 -21.95 11.31 -4.14
CA PRO A 151 -21.42 12.65 -3.87
C PRO A 151 -22.53 13.63 -3.44
N ALA A 152 -22.21 14.62 -2.61
CA ALA A 152 -23.19 15.57 -2.03
C ALA A 152 -23.79 16.44 -3.14
N GLY A 153 -25.04 16.21 -3.52
CA GLY A 153 -25.69 16.97 -4.60
C GLY A 153 -27.18 16.70 -4.74
N GLU A 154 -27.57 15.47 -5.08
CA GLU A 154 -28.97 15.15 -5.41
C GLU A 154 -29.41 13.82 -4.79
N GLY A 155 -30.54 13.82 -4.07
CA GLY A 155 -31.29 12.59 -3.75
C GLY A 155 -30.68 11.61 -2.75
N LYS A 156 -29.83 12.03 -1.80
CA LYS A 156 -29.26 11.08 -0.83
C LYS A 156 -30.30 10.64 0.20
N THR A 157 -30.83 9.45 0.00
CA THR A 157 -31.51 8.73 1.07
C THR A 157 -30.53 8.42 2.20
N GLN A 158 -30.74 9.08 3.35
CA GLN A 158 -29.95 8.85 4.55
C GLN A 158 -30.67 7.86 5.46
N ILE A 159 -30.09 6.67 5.63
CA ILE A 159 -30.64 5.65 6.52
C ILE A 159 -30.00 5.79 7.91
N ASN A 160 -30.81 6.06 8.92
CA ASN A 160 -30.38 5.93 10.31
C ASN A 160 -30.32 4.46 10.69
N TRP A 161 -29.13 3.87 10.62
CA TRP A 161 -28.90 2.45 10.89
C TRP A 161 -29.24 2.00 12.32
N LYS A 162 -29.41 2.92 13.28
CA LYS A 162 -29.81 2.61 14.65
C LYS A 162 -31.33 2.54 14.79
N THR A 163 -32.04 3.53 14.25
CA THR A 163 -33.49 3.66 14.40
C THR A 163 -34.29 3.03 13.26
N GLY A 164 -33.69 2.85 12.08
CA GLY A 164 -34.37 2.41 10.87
C GLY A 164 -35.20 3.49 10.18
N VAL A 165 -35.03 4.75 10.57
CA VAL A 165 -35.64 5.89 9.87
C VAL A 165 -34.84 6.20 8.61
N TYR A 166 -35.51 6.39 7.48
CA TYR A 166 -34.91 6.88 6.24
C TYR A 166 -35.80 7.96 5.60
N PHE A 167 -35.21 8.78 4.74
CA PHE A 167 -35.92 9.75 3.91
C PHE A 167 -35.94 9.22 2.48
N ASP A 168 -37.09 9.27 1.83
CA ASP A 168 -37.21 8.98 0.40
C ASP A 168 -36.75 10.18 -0.45
N ASP A 169 -36.77 10.00 -1.78
CA ASP A 169 -36.37 11.05 -2.73
C ASP A 169 -37.32 12.26 -2.71
N GLN A 170 -38.52 12.11 -2.14
CA GLN A 170 -39.50 13.17 -1.93
C GLN A 170 -39.33 13.87 -0.57
N GLY A 171 -38.33 13.46 0.23
CA GLY A 171 -38.08 13.98 1.57
C GLY A 171 -39.05 13.48 2.64
N GLN A 172 -39.93 12.53 2.34
CA GLN A 172 -40.83 11.94 3.33
C GLN A 172 -40.08 10.94 4.22
N ARG A 173 -40.38 11.00 5.51
CA ARG A 173 -39.76 10.15 6.54
C ARG A 173 -40.49 8.81 6.62
N HIS A 174 -39.77 7.72 6.36
CA HIS A 174 -40.25 6.36 6.49
C HIS A 174 -39.57 5.62 7.63
N GLN A 175 -40.32 4.75 8.32
CA GLN A 175 -39.82 3.91 9.41
C GLN A 175 -39.79 2.44 8.95
N LEU A 176 -38.61 1.83 8.96
CA LEU A 176 -38.43 0.42 8.67
C LEU A 176 -38.90 -0.45 9.83
N THR A 177 -39.45 -1.61 9.51
CA THR A 177 -39.71 -2.66 10.50
C THR A 177 -38.38 -3.23 11.03
N LYS A 178 -38.42 -3.85 12.21
CA LYS A 178 -37.21 -4.45 12.82
C LYS A 178 -36.57 -5.52 11.93
N LYS A 179 -37.39 -6.30 11.22
CA LYS A 179 -36.94 -7.36 10.31
C LYS A 179 -36.22 -6.76 9.09
N GLU A 180 -36.83 -5.79 8.44
CA GLU A 180 -36.23 -5.08 7.29
C GLU A 180 -34.93 -4.37 7.69
N LEU A 181 -34.91 -3.71 8.86
CA LEU A 181 -33.70 -3.04 9.36
C LEU A 181 -32.54 -4.03 9.57
N GLU A 182 -32.83 -5.22 10.10
CA GLU A 182 -31.84 -6.27 10.30
C GLU A 182 -31.34 -6.84 8.97
N GLU A 183 -32.23 -7.03 7.98
CA GLU A 183 -31.87 -7.44 6.62
C GLU A 183 -30.93 -6.41 5.96
N LEU A 184 -31.26 -5.12 6.05
CA LEU A 184 -30.40 -4.05 5.53
C LEU A 184 -29.06 -3.94 6.26
N ARG A 185 -29.02 -4.21 7.57
CA ARG A 185 -27.76 -4.29 8.33
C ARG A 185 -26.87 -5.43 7.82
N ARG A 186 -27.44 -6.60 7.58
CA ARG A 186 -26.73 -7.75 7.02
C ARG A 186 -26.22 -7.47 5.62
N GLU A 187 -27.04 -6.87 4.76
CA GLU A 187 -26.65 -6.50 3.40
C GLU A 187 -25.52 -5.47 3.40
N ARG A 188 -25.63 -4.41 4.19
CA ARG A 188 -24.55 -3.42 4.34
C ARG A 188 -23.25 -4.07 4.83
N ASN A 189 -23.31 -5.01 5.77
CA ASN A 189 -22.13 -5.73 6.25
C ASN A 189 -21.53 -6.63 5.15
N ARG A 190 -22.36 -7.34 4.37
CA ARG A 190 -21.92 -8.09 3.18
C ARG A 190 -21.17 -7.17 2.21
N MET A 191 -21.77 -6.03 1.87
CA MET A 191 -21.17 -5.03 0.98
C MET A 191 -19.88 -4.45 1.53
N HIS A 192 -19.83 -4.06 2.81
CA HIS A 192 -18.60 -3.58 3.45
C HIS A 192 -17.49 -4.64 3.42
N ALA A 193 -17.82 -5.89 3.73
CA ALA A 193 -16.87 -7.00 3.68
C ALA A 193 -16.33 -7.20 2.25
N LYS A 194 -17.20 -7.15 1.24
CA LYS A 194 -16.83 -7.19 -0.18
C LYS A 194 -15.88 -6.04 -0.55
N MET A 195 -16.30 -4.78 -0.34
CA MET A 195 -15.49 -3.59 -0.64
C MET A 195 -14.13 -3.60 0.06
N THR A 196 -14.07 -4.11 1.30
CA THR A 196 -12.80 -4.21 2.04
C THR A 196 -11.87 -5.26 1.43
N ARG A 197 -12.41 -6.40 0.98
CA ARG A 197 -11.63 -7.43 0.28
C ARG A 197 -11.12 -6.90 -1.06
N ASP A 198 -11.97 -6.21 -1.81
CA ASP A 198 -11.62 -5.65 -3.11
C ASP A 198 -10.54 -4.58 -2.96
N ARG A 199 -10.68 -3.64 -2.02
CA ARG A 199 -9.64 -2.64 -1.72
C ARG A 199 -8.29 -3.29 -1.37
N LYS A 200 -8.30 -4.34 -0.54
CA LYS A 200 -7.08 -5.09 -0.20
C LYS A 200 -6.48 -5.79 -1.43
N LYS A 201 -7.32 -6.36 -2.29
CA LYS A 201 -6.90 -7.00 -3.54
C LYS A 201 -6.24 -5.98 -4.49
N CYS A 202 -6.87 -4.83 -4.69
CA CYS A 202 -6.32 -3.73 -5.48
C CYS A 202 -5.00 -3.21 -4.91
N TYR A 203 -4.90 -3.04 -3.59
CA TYR A 203 -3.65 -2.62 -2.94
C TYR A 203 -2.50 -3.61 -3.19
N ILE A 204 -2.74 -4.92 -3.01
CA ILE A 204 -1.73 -5.95 -3.29
C ILE A 204 -1.34 -5.94 -4.78
N ALA A 205 -2.31 -5.80 -5.69
CA ALA A 205 -2.04 -5.69 -7.12
C ALA A 205 -1.22 -4.44 -7.46
N SER A 206 -1.47 -3.32 -6.77
CA SER A 206 -0.69 -2.08 -6.92
C SER A 206 0.77 -2.28 -6.50
N ILE A 207 1.04 -2.90 -5.35
CA ILE A 207 2.41 -3.19 -4.90
C ILE A 207 3.12 -4.10 -5.91
N LYS A 208 2.45 -5.15 -6.40
CA LYS A 208 3.03 -6.04 -7.43
C LYS A 208 3.41 -5.29 -8.70
N ARG A 209 2.57 -4.35 -9.17
CA ARG A 209 2.90 -3.49 -10.32
C ARG A 209 4.12 -2.61 -10.05
N VAL A 210 4.24 -2.06 -8.84
CA VAL A 210 5.42 -1.27 -8.45
C VAL A 210 6.69 -2.13 -8.46
N ILE A 211 6.64 -3.36 -7.95
CA ILE A 211 7.76 -4.32 -8.00
C ILE A 211 8.20 -4.54 -9.45
N THR A 212 7.27 -4.89 -10.35
CA THR A 212 7.62 -5.11 -11.78
C THR A 212 8.25 -3.87 -12.41
N LYS A 213 7.70 -2.67 -12.17
CA LYS A 213 8.27 -1.42 -12.69
C LYS A 213 9.68 -1.17 -12.15
N LEU A 214 9.93 -1.41 -10.86
CA LEU A 214 11.25 -1.24 -10.25
C LEU A 214 12.25 -2.29 -10.77
N GLU A 215 11.81 -3.53 -11.00
CA GLU A 215 12.63 -4.58 -11.62
C GLU A 215 13.05 -4.19 -13.04
N ASP A 216 12.12 -3.71 -13.87
CA ASP A 216 12.43 -3.23 -15.23
C ASP A 216 13.41 -2.05 -15.21
N GLN A 217 13.20 -1.09 -14.30
CA GLN A 217 14.09 0.07 -14.13
C GLN A 217 15.49 -0.33 -13.68
N ASN A 218 15.61 -1.24 -12.70
CA ASN A 218 16.90 -1.74 -12.24
C ASN A 218 17.62 -2.54 -13.32
N GLN A 219 16.89 -3.33 -14.12
CA GLN A 219 17.48 -4.04 -15.25
C GLN A 219 18.08 -3.06 -16.27
N HIS A 220 17.36 -1.99 -16.63
CA HIS A 220 17.90 -0.96 -17.51
C HIS A 220 19.16 -0.27 -16.94
N LEU A 221 19.19 0.00 -15.62
CA LEU A 221 20.36 0.58 -14.96
C LEU A 221 21.56 -0.37 -14.99
N ARG A 222 21.36 -1.68 -14.80
CA ARG A 222 22.42 -2.70 -14.96
C ARG A 222 22.98 -2.69 -16.38
N ASP A 223 22.10 -2.74 -17.38
CA ASP A 223 22.50 -2.71 -18.80
C ASP A 223 23.29 -1.43 -19.15
N THR A 224 22.94 -0.30 -18.53
CA THR A 224 23.65 0.98 -18.71
C THR A 224 25.04 0.94 -18.07
N LEU A 225 25.13 0.41 -16.84
CA LEU A 225 26.40 0.25 -16.14
C LEU A 225 27.34 -0.67 -16.93
N ASP A 226 26.86 -1.82 -17.40
CA ASP A 226 27.65 -2.78 -18.19
C ASP A 226 28.20 -2.14 -19.47
N LYS A 227 27.37 -1.35 -20.18
CA LYS A 227 27.81 -0.56 -21.34
C LYS A 227 28.90 0.44 -20.98
N SER A 228 28.74 1.18 -19.88
CA SER A 228 29.73 2.17 -19.44
C SER A 228 31.07 1.51 -19.08
N GLN A 229 31.04 0.35 -18.43
CA GLN A 229 32.23 -0.41 -18.08
C GLN A 229 32.92 -0.99 -19.33
N ALA A 230 32.16 -1.49 -20.31
CA ALA A 230 32.71 -1.97 -21.57
C ALA A 230 33.39 -0.84 -22.36
N LEU A 231 32.78 0.35 -22.42
CA LEU A 231 33.40 1.52 -23.05
C LEU A 231 34.69 1.95 -22.34
N SER A 232 34.68 1.97 -21.00
CA SER A 232 35.88 2.28 -20.20
C SER A 232 36.99 1.25 -20.41
N ALA A 233 36.66 -0.04 -20.50
CA ALA A 233 37.64 -1.10 -20.76
C ALA A 233 38.25 -0.99 -22.16
N ASN A 234 37.43 -0.70 -23.18
CA ASN A 234 37.90 -0.48 -24.54
C ASN A 234 38.80 0.76 -24.64
N ALA A 235 38.47 1.85 -23.93
CA ALA A 235 39.31 3.04 -23.87
C ALA A 235 40.67 2.74 -23.21
N ALA A 236 40.68 1.99 -22.10
CA ALA A 236 41.92 1.57 -21.45
C ALA A 236 42.77 0.64 -22.34
N ALA A 237 42.14 -0.28 -23.06
CA ALA A 237 42.84 -1.15 -24.00
C ALA A 237 43.44 -0.38 -25.19
N ALA A 238 42.75 0.66 -25.68
CA ALA A 238 43.27 1.53 -26.73
C ALA A 238 44.50 2.33 -26.28
N GLN A 239 44.53 2.79 -25.03
CA GLN A 239 45.69 3.51 -24.46
C GLN A 239 46.96 2.64 -24.41
N LEU A 240 46.83 1.39 -23.97
CA LEU A 240 47.98 0.46 -23.91
C LEU A 240 48.62 0.19 -25.27
N ASN A 241 47.85 0.25 -26.36
CA ASN A 241 48.37 0.06 -27.71
C ASN A 241 49.13 1.30 -28.23
N VAL A 242 48.84 2.51 -27.74
CA VAL A 242 49.53 3.74 -28.17
C VAL A 242 50.92 3.82 -27.55
N ASP A 243 51.05 3.51 -26.25
CA ASP A 243 52.33 3.62 -25.54
C ASP A 243 53.41 2.65 -26.08
N MET A 244 53.03 1.53 -26.68
CA MET A 244 53.98 0.59 -27.30
C MET A 244 54.48 1.07 -28.67
N ALA A 245 53.78 1.96 -29.37
CA ALA A 245 54.16 2.42 -30.71
C ALA A 245 55.23 3.54 -30.67
N ASP A 246 55.28 4.34 -29.60
CA ASP A 246 56.25 5.45 -29.48
C ASP A 246 57.66 4.98 -29.07
N GLU A 247 57.83 3.77 -28.52
CA GLU A 247 59.17 3.28 -28.14
C GLU A 247 59.99 2.76 -29.35
N GLU A 248 59.34 2.21 -30.38
CA GLU A 248 60.00 1.74 -31.61
C GLU A 248 60.42 2.89 -32.55
N ALA A 249 59.86 4.09 -32.38
CA ALA A 249 60.19 5.26 -33.19
C ALA A 249 61.53 5.94 -32.82
N SER A 250 62.17 5.55 -31.71
CA SER A 250 63.43 6.16 -31.24
C SER A 250 64.72 5.52 -31.81
N THR A 251 64.65 4.58 -32.77
CA THR A 251 65.86 3.90 -33.29
C THR A 251 66.12 3.98 -34.81
N SER A 252 65.37 4.77 -35.60
CA SER A 252 65.72 4.96 -37.02
C SER A 252 65.54 6.39 -37.54
N GLU A 253 66.60 7.19 -37.42
CA GLU A 253 66.80 8.33 -38.31
C GLU A 253 67.10 7.83 -39.72
N SER A 254 66.23 8.23 -40.67
CA SER A 254 66.48 8.44 -42.11
C SER A 254 65.39 7.78 -42.96
N SER A 255 64.43 8.60 -43.42
CA SER A 255 64.17 8.78 -44.85
C SER A 255 62.79 9.42 -45.06
N THR A 256 62.83 10.61 -45.64
CA THR A 256 61.72 11.40 -46.19
C THR A 256 60.73 10.58 -47.03
N GLY A 257 59.43 10.71 -46.71
CA GLY A 257 58.35 10.19 -47.55
C GLY A 257 56.97 10.70 -47.15
N HIS A 258 56.53 11.79 -47.79
CA HIS A 258 55.14 12.23 -47.83
C HIS A 258 54.18 11.08 -48.17
N LYS A 259 53.04 10.96 -47.47
CA LYS A 259 51.68 10.85 -48.06
C LYS A 259 50.55 10.64 -47.03
N ASN A 260 49.46 11.35 -47.32
CA ASN A 260 48.03 11.04 -47.06
C ASN A 260 47.53 10.91 -45.62
N LEU A 261 47.06 12.06 -45.12
CA LEU A 261 45.97 12.17 -44.16
C LEU A 261 44.64 12.11 -44.92
N GLU A 262 44.00 10.94 -44.98
CA GLU A 262 42.58 10.88 -45.35
C GLU A 262 41.86 9.80 -44.54
N ALA A 263 40.80 10.26 -43.85
CA ALA A 263 39.61 9.52 -43.42
C ALA A 263 39.75 8.44 -42.33
N SER A 264 39.52 8.84 -41.07
CA SER A 264 38.75 8.01 -40.12
C SER A 264 37.96 8.88 -39.12
N ALA A 265 37.04 9.70 -39.65
CA ALA A 265 35.99 10.31 -38.84
C ALA A 265 34.91 9.27 -38.50
N ASN A 266 35.23 8.32 -37.61
CA ASN A 266 34.23 7.42 -37.05
C ASN A 266 33.62 8.06 -35.80
N ALA A 267 32.47 8.70 -36.03
CA ALA A 267 31.43 9.14 -35.11
C ALA A 267 31.57 8.66 -33.65
N LEU A 268 32.28 9.46 -32.84
CA LEU A 268 32.02 9.60 -31.41
C LEU A 268 30.67 10.31 -31.24
N SER A 269 29.58 9.54 -31.22
CA SER A 269 28.31 10.06 -30.71
C SER A 269 28.42 10.17 -29.19
N VAL A 270 28.58 11.42 -28.77
CA VAL A 270 28.65 11.90 -27.40
C VAL A 270 27.43 11.43 -26.61
N LEU A 271 27.67 10.55 -25.63
CA LEU A 271 26.73 10.29 -24.54
C LEU A 271 26.87 11.45 -23.53
N ASP A 272 26.02 12.46 -23.70
CA ASP A 272 25.84 13.55 -22.74
C ASP A 272 25.16 13.02 -21.47
N PHE A 273 25.93 12.85 -20.40
CA PHE A 273 25.43 12.47 -19.07
C PHE A 273 26.19 13.21 -17.95
N ALA A 274 25.79 14.46 -17.69
CA ALA A 274 26.07 15.21 -16.46
C ALA A 274 25.15 16.47 -16.45
N GLY A 275 24.57 16.99 -15.37
CA GLY A 275 24.67 16.76 -13.94
C GLY A 275 24.31 18.09 -13.24
N GLN A 276 23.21 18.14 -12.49
CA GLN A 276 23.00 19.18 -11.46
C GLN A 276 22.59 18.49 -10.16
N ALA A 277 23.59 18.29 -9.31
CA ALA A 277 23.42 17.96 -7.91
C ALA A 277 23.20 19.26 -7.12
N ALA A 278 21.94 19.56 -6.80
CA ALA A 278 21.58 20.40 -5.67
C ALA A 278 20.70 19.54 -4.76
N PHE A 279 21.33 18.78 -3.86
CA PHE A 279 20.62 18.01 -2.84
C PHE A 279 20.30 18.92 -1.64
N PRO A 280 19.03 19.04 -1.21
CA PRO A 280 18.74 19.42 0.16
C PRO A 280 19.16 18.29 1.09
N SER A 281 20.02 18.63 2.06
CA SER A 281 20.46 17.71 3.11
C SER A 281 19.28 17.18 3.92
N SER A 282 19.21 15.85 3.98
CA SER A 282 18.94 15.06 5.19
C SER A 282 17.92 15.64 6.18
N ILE A 283 16.68 15.18 6.09
CA ILE A 283 15.84 14.97 7.27
C ILE A 283 15.71 13.46 7.44
N MET A 284 16.58 12.90 8.28
CA MET A 284 16.32 11.63 8.94
C MET A 284 15.17 11.84 9.94
N MET A 285 13.95 11.46 9.57
CA MET A 285 12.84 11.29 10.51
C MET A 285 12.45 9.82 10.54
N GLY A 286 12.50 9.26 11.75
CA GLY A 286 12.53 7.82 12.03
C GLY A 286 11.30 7.04 11.56
N SER A 287 11.59 5.89 10.95
CA SER A 287 10.62 4.96 10.37
C SER A 287 9.94 4.01 11.37
N ASN A 288 10.01 4.27 12.69
CA ASN A 288 9.59 3.28 13.71
C ASN A 288 8.23 3.55 14.37
N ALA A 289 7.43 4.52 13.89
CA ALA A 289 6.17 4.91 14.54
C ALA A 289 4.87 4.30 13.95
N LEU A 290 4.93 3.47 12.91
CA LEU A 290 3.73 3.04 12.16
C LEU A 290 3.36 1.56 12.30
N GLU A 291 4.11 0.77 13.06
CA GLU A 291 3.77 -0.62 13.33
C GLU A 291 2.53 -0.76 14.24
N SER A 292 2.16 0.30 14.96
CA SER A 292 1.05 0.29 15.93
C SER A 292 -0.36 0.49 15.36
N ASP A 293 -0.52 0.98 14.12
CA ASP A 293 -1.85 1.31 13.59
C ASP A 293 -2.48 0.16 12.75
N PHE A 294 -1.68 -0.78 12.22
CA PHE A 294 -2.23 -1.98 11.57
C PHE A 294 -2.76 -3.01 12.57
N GLU A 295 -2.19 -3.06 13.79
CA GLU A 295 -2.70 -3.93 14.87
C GLU A 295 -4.07 -3.47 15.40
N ARG A 296 -4.41 -2.19 15.23
CA ARG A 296 -5.66 -1.62 15.73
C ARG A 296 -6.89 -1.90 14.88
N LEU A 297 -6.71 -2.33 13.61
CA LEU A 297 -7.82 -2.69 12.72
C LEU A 297 -8.22 -4.17 12.79
N ASP A 298 -7.47 -5.00 13.53
CA ASP A 298 -7.72 -6.45 13.60
C ASP A 298 -8.04 -6.96 15.01
N SER A 299 -8.12 -6.05 16.00
CA SER A 299 -8.78 -6.34 17.27
C SER A 299 -10.25 -6.66 17.01
N PRO A 300 -10.75 -7.85 17.42
CA PRO A 300 -12.18 -8.12 17.38
C PRO A 300 -12.89 -6.99 18.17
N PRO A 301 -14.08 -6.52 17.72
CA PRO A 301 -14.86 -5.64 18.57
C PRO A 301 -15.02 -6.36 19.89
N LEU A 302 -14.59 -5.73 21.00
CA LEU A 302 -14.85 -6.23 22.33
C LEU A 302 -16.35 -6.48 22.37
N LEU A 303 -16.72 -7.77 22.35
CA LEU A 303 -18.07 -8.20 22.56
C LEU A 303 -18.49 -7.53 23.86
N CYS A 304 -19.53 -6.71 23.79
CA CYS A 304 -20.27 -6.28 24.96
C CYS A 304 -20.47 -7.55 25.81
N SER A 305 -19.79 -7.64 26.94
CA SER A 305 -20.11 -8.61 27.97
C SER A 305 -21.57 -8.37 28.28
N VAL A 306 -22.44 -9.23 27.74
CA VAL A 306 -23.80 -9.34 28.23
C VAL A 306 -23.63 -9.96 29.60
N GLU A 307 -23.43 -9.10 30.60
CA GLU A 307 -23.63 -9.46 32.00
C GLU A 307 -25.05 -9.97 32.09
N THR A 308 -25.18 -11.28 32.16
CA THR A 308 -26.38 -11.94 32.60
C THR A 308 -26.60 -11.54 34.05
N LYS A 309 -27.33 -10.43 34.24
CA LYS A 309 -27.89 -10.07 35.55
C LYS A 309 -28.80 -11.21 35.99
N LYS A 310 -28.21 -12.09 36.81
CA LYS A 310 -28.90 -13.12 37.57
C LYS A 310 -29.84 -12.39 38.51
N SER A 311 -31.13 -12.48 38.22
CA SER A 311 -32.23 -12.06 39.08
C SER A 311 -32.11 -12.79 40.42
N LEU A 312 -31.59 -12.10 41.43
CA LEU A 312 -31.80 -12.46 42.84
C LEU A 312 -32.83 -11.48 43.38
N ASP A 313 -34.04 -12.01 43.56
CA ASP A 313 -35.06 -11.43 44.42
C ASP A 313 -34.55 -11.40 45.86
N GLU A 314 -33.99 -10.27 46.29
CA GLU A 314 -33.97 -9.92 47.70
C GLU A 314 -34.31 -8.43 47.87
N LYS A 315 -35.46 -8.19 48.51
CA LYS A 315 -35.91 -6.87 48.94
C LYS A 315 -35.04 -6.42 50.13
N PRO A 316 -34.41 -5.23 50.10
CA PRO A 316 -34.00 -4.56 51.32
C PRO A 316 -35.08 -3.58 51.75
N SER A 317 -35.65 -3.89 52.91
CA SER A 317 -36.50 -3.06 53.74
C SER A 317 -35.88 -1.67 53.98
N THR A 318 -36.68 -0.65 53.80
CA THR A 318 -36.37 0.76 54.07
C THR A 318 -36.23 0.99 55.57
N LYS A 319 -35.02 1.34 56.03
CA LYS A 319 -34.86 2.13 57.25
C LYS A 319 -33.83 3.23 57.05
N LEU A 320 -34.36 4.45 57.20
CA LEU A 320 -33.69 5.70 57.55
C LEU A 320 -32.39 5.48 58.35
N ALA A 321 -31.31 6.08 57.87
CA ALA A 321 -30.32 6.73 58.72
C ALA A 321 -29.63 7.82 57.90
N GLU A 322 -30.01 9.07 58.16
CA GLU A 322 -29.27 10.25 57.73
C GLU A 322 -27.84 10.17 58.30
N LYS A 323 -26.85 10.13 57.42
CA LYS A 323 -25.47 10.43 57.79
C LYS A 323 -24.93 11.46 56.80
N LYS A 324 -25.07 12.73 57.18
CA LYS A 324 -24.29 13.83 56.61
C LYS A 324 -22.82 13.49 56.79
N MET A 325 -22.10 13.30 55.70
CA MET A 325 -20.64 13.35 55.69
C MET A 325 -20.23 14.59 54.92
N ASP A 326 -19.63 15.53 55.65
CA ASP A 326 -18.99 16.72 55.13
C ASP A 326 -17.83 16.31 54.21
N LEU A 327 -17.98 16.63 52.92
CA LEU A 327 -16.93 16.56 51.90
C LEU A 327 -16.42 17.97 51.63
N SER A 328 -15.77 18.55 52.63
CA SER A 328 -14.83 19.65 52.41
C SER A 328 -13.43 19.09 52.66
N HIS A 329 -12.70 18.76 51.61
CA HIS A 329 -11.25 18.96 51.48
C HIS A 329 -10.72 18.31 50.19
N ILE A 330 -9.76 19.01 49.57
CA ILE A 330 -8.88 18.60 48.46
C ILE A 330 -9.44 18.82 47.05
N LEU A 331 -9.42 20.08 46.61
CA LEU A 331 -9.12 20.44 45.22
C LEU A 331 -7.68 20.97 45.17
N PRO A 332 -6.80 20.45 44.30
CA PRO A 332 -5.65 21.22 43.85
C PRO A 332 -6.01 21.99 42.59
N SER A 333 -5.98 23.32 42.75
CA SER A 333 -5.92 24.30 41.66
C SER A 333 -4.75 24.00 40.73
N GLY A 334 -5.05 23.66 39.48
CA GLY A 334 -4.09 23.61 38.38
C GLY A 334 -4.58 24.52 37.26
N ALA A 335 -4.06 25.74 37.23
CA ALA A 335 -4.30 26.72 36.20
C ALA A 335 -3.80 26.20 34.85
N PHE A 336 -4.69 26.13 33.85
CA PHE A 336 -4.30 25.94 32.45
C PHE A 336 -4.68 27.20 31.68
N THR A 337 -3.70 28.09 31.55
CA THR A 337 -3.80 29.28 30.71
C THR A 337 -3.57 28.93 29.24
N PHE A 338 -4.55 29.31 28.42
CA PHE A 338 -4.49 29.81 27.04
C PHE A 338 -3.24 29.55 26.19
N ASN A 339 -3.45 29.00 24.99
CA ASN A 339 -2.86 29.59 23.78
C ASN A 339 -3.73 29.33 22.54
N SER A 340 -4.63 30.27 22.23
CA SER A 340 -5.20 30.43 20.90
C SER A 340 -4.23 31.25 20.08
N ASN A 341 -3.48 30.62 19.17
CA ASN A 341 -2.77 31.38 18.14
C ASN A 341 -3.58 31.33 16.85
N MET A 342 -4.10 32.50 16.55
CA MET A 342 -4.86 32.91 15.38
C MET A 342 -3.84 33.36 14.33
N TYR A 343 -3.76 32.70 13.18
CA TYR A 343 -3.08 33.28 12.01
C TYR A 343 -4.10 33.48 10.89
N ALA A 344 -4.45 34.75 10.71
CA ALA A 344 -4.99 35.31 9.50
C ALA A 344 -3.86 36.15 8.87
N VAL A 345 -3.45 35.80 7.65
CA VAL A 345 -2.73 36.61 6.67
C VAL A 345 -3.21 36.02 5.34
N GLY A 346 -3.81 36.74 4.40
CA GLY A 346 -3.53 38.09 3.93
C GLY A 346 -3.22 37.95 2.46
#